data_AF-A0A9P4GAI9-F1
#
_entry.id   AF-A0A9P4GAI9-F1
#
_cell.length_a   1.000
_cell.length_b   1.000
_cell.length_c   1.000
_cell.angle_alpha   90.00
_cell.angle_beta   90.00
_cell.angle_gamma   90.00
#
_symmetry.space_group_name_H-M   'P 1'
#
loop_
_entity.id
_entity.type
_entity.pdbx_description
1 polymer ?
#
loop_
_entity_poly.entity_id
_entity_poly.type
_entity_poly.pdbx_seq_one_letter_code
_entity_poly.pdbx_strand_id
1 'polypeptide(L)'
;MTTKHRFITTYSELCTTRKEIRLLHLGPALRETDPIICRFSIVSLTREYDGCLDTHSTQYEALSYVWGIEKHAIPVHVNGVPIGVTVNLYHALQDCDWPIGKGSFGSMQYA
;
A
#
# COMPACT_ATOMS: atom_id res chain seq x y z
N MET A 1 -33.19 3.17 10.71
CA MET A 1 -32.24 2.34 11.48
C MET A 1 -30.85 2.76 11.09
N THR A 2 -30.08 3.23 12.07
CA THR A 2 -28.86 4.02 11.92
C THR A 2 -27.72 3.23 11.30
N THR A 3 -27.26 3.65 10.12
CA THR A 3 -25.99 3.23 9.52
C THR A 3 -24.86 3.62 10.47
N LYS A 4 -24.42 2.67 11.30
CA LYS A 4 -23.17 2.81 12.04
C LYS A 4 -22.06 2.81 10.99
N HIS A 5 -21.61 3.99 10.60
CA HIS A 5 -20.29 4.14 9.98
C HIS A 5 -19.28 3.60 10.99
N ARG A 6 -18.91 2.33 10.79
CA ARG A 6 -17.89 1.66 11.56
C ARG A 6 -16.58 2.31 11.13
N PHE A 7 -16.12 3.29 11.91
CA PHE A 7 -14.78 3.83 11.74
C PHE A 7 -13.80 2.68 11.98
N ILE A 8 -13.13 2.23 10.92
CA ILE A 8 -12.23 1.08 10.91
C ILE A 8 -10.91 1.51 11.55
N THR A 9 -10.81 1.41 12.87
CA THR A 9 -9.52 1.19 13.55
C THR A 9 -9.27 -0.31 13.52
N THR A 10 -8.75 -0.89 12.43
CA THR A 10 -8.87 -2.37 12.31
C THR A 10 -7.74 -3.00 11.53
N TYR A 11 -6.61 -3.14 12.22
CA TYR A 11 -5.71 -4.24 11.92
C TYR A 11 -6.52 -5.56 11.99
N SER A 12 -6.56 -6.31 10.90
CA SER A 12 -7.24 -7.61 10.79
C SER A 12 -6.23 -8.73 10.53
N GLU A 13 -6.30 -9.83 11.27
CA GLU A 13 -5.36 -10.95 11.08
C GLU A 13 -5.37 -11.46 9.63
N LEU A 14 -4.18 -11.82 9.14
CA LEU A 14 -3.98 -12.34 7.79
C LEU A 14 -4.01 -13.87 7.83
N CYS A 15 -4.63 -14.50 6.83
CA CYS A 15 -4.62 -15.96 6.73
C CYS A 15 -3.24 -16.44 6.24
N THR A 16 -2.47 -17.05 7.14
CA THR A 16 -1.12 -17.59 6.84
C THR A 16 -1.17 -18.77 5.87
N THR A 17 -2.21 -19.62 5.96
CA THR A 17 -2.42 -20.74 5.04
C THR A 17 -2.63 -20.28 3.60
N ARG A 18 -3.33 -19.14 3.42
CA ARG A 18 -3.55 -18.51 2.11
C ARG A 18 -2.46 -17.51 1.73
N LYS A 19 -1.37 -17.42 2.50
CA LYS A 19 -0.26 -16.48 2.29
C LYS A 19 -0.76 -15.07 1.97
N GLU A 20 -1.72 -14.59 2.77
CA GLU A 20 -2.32 -13.28 2.57
C GLU A 20 -1.38 -12.15 3.00
N ILE A 21 -1.40 -11.06 2.25
CA ILE A 21 -0.71 -9.81 2.56
C ILE A 21 -1.68 -8.63 2.47
N ARG A 22 -1.30 -7.50 3.07
CA ARG A 22 -2.01 -6.22 2.86
C ARG A 22 -1.28 -5.39 1.84
N LEU A 23 -1.98 -4.98 0.80
CA LEU A 23 -1.50 -3.99 -0.16
C LEU A 23 -2.09 -2.63 0.17
N LEU A 24 -1.23 -1.62 0.18
CA LEU A 24 -1.59 -0.22 0.24
C LEU A 24 -1.74 0.28 -1.20
N HIS A 25 -2.90 0.81 -1.53
CA HIS A 25 -3.12 1.51 -2.79
C HIS A 25 -3.10 2.99 -2.50
N LEU A 26 -2.20 3.71 -3.14
CA LEU A 26 -2.20 5.16 -3.13
C LEU A 26 -3.27 5.66 -4.11
N GLY A 27 -4.04 6.65 -3.68
CA GLY A 27 -4.94 7.41 -4.53
C GLY A 27 -4.15 8.47 -5.32
N PRO A 28 -4.68 8.91 -6.46
CA PRO A 28 -4.02 9.95 -7.26
C PRO A 28 -4.00 11.28 -6.51
N ALA A 29 -2.89 12.01 -6.63
CA ALA A 29 -2.76 13.40 -6.23
C ALA A 29 -2.64 14.30 -7.48
N LEU A 30 -3.24 15.49 -7.46
CA LEU A 30 -3.09 16.46 -8.56
C LEU A 30 -1.98 17.48 -8.26
N ARG A 31 -1.65 17.65 -6.99
CA ARG A 31 -0.64 18.58 -6.49
C ARG A 31 0.15 17.90 -5.39
N GLU A 32 1.42 18.28 -5.25
CA GLU A 32 2.29 17.81 -4.15
C GLU A 32 1.72 18.14 -2.75
N THR A 33 0.91 19.19 -2.67
CA THR A 33 0.23 19.64 -1.44
C THR A 33 -1.08 18.91 -1.15
N ASP A 34 -1.58 18.09 -2.08
CA ASP A 34 -2.82 17.35 -1.86
C ASP A 34 -2.61 16.31 -0.75
N PRO A 35 -3.64 16.07 0.08
CA PRO A 35 -3.53 15.08 1.14
C PRO A 35 -3.31 13.68 0.55
N ILE A 36 -2.38 12.92 1.14
CA ILE A 36 -2.19 11.51 0.76
C ILE A 36 -3.43 10.72 1.20
N ILE A 37 -4.13 10.16 0.21
CA ILE A 37 -5.29 9.28 0.40
C ILE A 37 -4.88 7.88 -0.03
N CYS A 38 -5.08 6.90 0.85
CA CYS A 38 -4.78 5.50 0.59
C CYS A 38 -5.97 4.59 0.92
N ARG A 39 -5.92 3.37 0.41
CA ARG A 39 -6.81 2.27 0.80
C ARG A 39 -6.01 0.98 1.01
N PHE A 40 -6.49 0.14 1.91
CA PHE A 40 -5.94 -1.21 2.07
C PHE A 40 -6.80 -2.25 1.36
N SER A 41 -6.16 -3.26 0.79
CA SER A 41 -6.79 -4.52 0.40
C SER A 41 -6.00 -5.70 0.91
N ILE A 42 -6.68 -6.79 1.27
CA ILE A 42 -6.04 -8.08 1.53
C ILE A 42 -6.02 -8.85 0.23
N VAL A 43 -4.85 -9.38 -0.14
CA VAL A 43 -4.66 -10.23 -1.32
C VAL A 43 -3.91 -11.48 -0.93
N SER A 44 -4.12 -12.58 -1.65
CA SER A 44 -3.29 -13.77 -1.51
C SER A 44 -2.10 -13.70 -2.46
N LEU A 45 -0.92 -14.11 -1.99
CA LEU A 45 0.27 -14.28 -2.85
C LEU A 45 0.18 -15.54 -3.72
N THR A 46 -0.81 -16.40 -3.51
CA THR A 46 -0.92 -17.67 -4.20
C THR A 46 -2.31 -17.89 -4.75
N ARG A 47 -2.39 -18.40 -5.97
CA ARG A 47 -3.65 -18.84 -6.57
C ARG A 47 -3.54 -20.29 -6.98
N GLU A 48 -4.54 -21.08 -6.60
CA GLU A 48 -4.66 -22.44 -7.09
C GLU A 48 -5.25 -22.42 -8.50
N TYR A 49 -4.57 -23.04 -9.46
CA TYR A 49 -5.01 -23.20 -10.83
C TYR A 49 -4.65 -24.61 -11.30
N ASP A 50 -5.65 -25.39 -11.71
CA ASP A 50 -5.49 -26.77 -12.21
C ASP A 50 -4.67 -27.69 -11.27
N GLY A 51 -4.96 -27.63 -9.96
CA GLY A 51 -4.26 -28.40 -8.93
C GLY A 51 -2.81 -27.98 -8.66
N CYS A 52 -2.34 -26.89 -9.27
CA CYS A 52 -1.01 -26.32 -9.05
C CYS A 52 -1.12 -24.95 -8.34
N LEU A 53 -0.14 -24.65 -7.49
CA LEU A 53 -0.06 -23.38 -6.75
C LEU A 53 0.78 -22.36 -7.54
N ASP A 54 0.12 -21.35 -8.13
CA ASP A 54 0.81 -20.24 -8.79
C ASP A 54 1.10 -19.10 -7.80
N THR A 55 2.39 -18.86 -7.56
CA THR A 55 2.92 -17.81 -6.68
C THR A 55 3.15 -16.47 -7.38
N HIS A 56 2.95 -16.37 -8.70
CA HIS A 56 3.22 -15.16 -9.49
C HIS A 56 1.95 -14.42 -9.91
N SER A 57 0.79 -14.86 -9.44
CA SER A 57 -0.52 -14.32 -9.82
C SER A 57 -0.79 -12.90 -9.30
N THR A 58 -0.16 -12.50 -8.19
CA THR A 58 -0.36 -11.19 -7.57
C THR A 58 0.84 -10.29 -7.82
N GLN A 59 0.63 -9.24 -8.62
CA GLN A 59 1.63 -8.20 -8.87
C GLN A 59 1.54 -7.13 -7.79
N TYR A 60 2.70 -6.76 -7.22
CA TYR A 60 2.83 -5.65 -6.30
C TYR A 60 4.25 -5.09 -6.39
N GLU A 61 4.40 -3.83 -6.00
CA GLU A 61 5.70 -3.19 -5.86
C GLU A 61 6.01 -3.00 -4.37
N ALA A 62 7.27 -3.23 -4.00
CA ALA A 62 7.73 -3.06 -2.63
C ALA A 62 8.25 -1.63 -2.44
N LEU A 63 7.67 -0.89 -1.49
CA LEU A 63 8.18 0.41 -1.09
C LEU A 63 9.36 0.23 -0.12
N SER A 64 10.55 0.67 -0.53
CA SER A 64 11.75 0.63 0.29
C SER A 64 12.08 2.03 0.80
N TYR A 65 12.15 2.21 2.12
CA TYR A 65 12.46 3.50 2.73
C TYR A 65 13.24 3.30 4.04
N VAL A 66 13.97 4.34 4.45
CA VAL A 66 14.69 4.34 5.74
C VAL A 66 13.68 4.59 6.86
N TRP A 67 13.70 3.75 7.89
CA TRP A 67 12.85 3.94 9.07
C TRP A 67 13.09 5.32 9.70
N GLY A 68 12.02 6.09 9.87
CA GLY A 68 12.07 7.43 10.44
C GLY A 68 11.96 7.43 11.97
N ILE A 69 12.26 8.58 12.57
CA ILE A 69 12.03 8.81 14.00
C ILE A 69 10.57 9.24 14.20
N GLU A 70 9.89 8.63 15.17
CA GLU A 70 8.45 8.81 15.46
C GLU A 70 8.06 10.17 16.06
N LYS A 71 9.00 11.11 16.18
CA LYS A 71 8.79 12.39 16.90
C LYS A 71 7.76 13.32 16.23
N HIS A 72 7.45 13.10 14.95
CA HIS A 72 6.50 13.92 14.19
C HIS A 72 5.70 13.05 13.21
N ALA A 73 4.57 12.53 13.68
CA ALA A 73 3.66 11.76 12.81
C ALA A 73 2.86 12.71 11.90
N ILE A 74 3.00 12.58 10.59
CA ILE A 74 2.24 13.32 9.59
C ILE A 74 0.96 12.54 9.29
N PRO A 75 -0.24 13.16 9.28
CA PRO A 75 -1.48 12.45 9.02
C PRO A 75 -1.63 12.10 7.53
N VAL A 76 -1.93 10.84 7.24
CA VAL A 76 -2.41 10.37 5.93
C VAL A 76 -3.77 9.71 6.11
N HIS A 77 -4.62 9.70 5.08
CA HIS A 77 -5.95 9.11 5.20
C HIS A 77 -5.96 7.71 4.62
N VAL A 78 -6.23 6.69 5.44
CA VAL A 78 -6.36 5.31 4.97
C VAL A 78 -7.78 4.83 5.19
N ASN A 79 -8.46 4.43 4.11
CA ASN A 79 -9.90 4.08 4.15
C ASN A 79 -10.76 5.18 4.81
N GLY A 80 -10.40 6.45 4.61
CA GLY A 80 -11.08 7.61 5.21
C GLY A 80 -10.75 7.89 6.68
N VAL A 81 -9.83 7.13 7.29
CA VAL A 81 -9.39 7.32 8.68
C VAL A 81 -7.98 7.94 8.70
N PRO A 82 -7.74 9.03 9.45
CA PRO A 82 -6.41 9.60 9.57
C PRO A 82 -5.49 8.67 10.37
N ILE A 83 -4.32 8.35 9.82
CA ILE A 83 -3.26 7.55 10.43
C ILE A 83 -1.98 8.38 10.42
N GLY A 84 -1.31 8.45 11.57
CA GLY A 84 -0.01 9.10 11.68
C GLY A 84 1.09 8.22 11.09
N VAL A 85 1.86 8.76 10.14
CA VAL A 85 3.03 8.11 9.56
C VAL A 85 4.30 8.90 9.86
N THR A 86 5.45 8.23 9.84
CA THR A 86 6.74 8.93 9.97
C THR A 86 7.00 9.82 8.76
N VAL A 87 7.80 10.86 8.93
CA VAL A 87 8.22 11.78 7.85
C VAL A 87 8.83 11.02 6.66
N ASN A 88 9.67 10.01 6.94
CA ASN A 88 10.30 9.23 5.88
C ASN A 88 9.29 8.40 5.08
N LEU A 89 8.30 7.80 5.74
CA LEU A 89 7.23 7.08 5.05
C LEU A 89 6.36 8.06 4.26
N TYR A 90 6.09 9.25 4.79
CA TYR A 90 5.33 10.27 4.09
C TYR A 90 5.99 10.67 2.76
N HIS A 91 7.30 10.99 2.79
CA HIS A 91 8.04 11.30 1.56
C HIS A 91 8.11 10.13 0.59
N ALA A 92 8.37 8.91 1.10
CA ALA A 92 8.38 7.72 0.26
C ALA A 92 7.04 7.47 -0.44
N LEU A 93 5.90 7.79 0.22
CA LEU A 93 4.58 7.69 -0.39
C LEU A 93 4.35 8.77 -1.47
N GLN A 94 4.85 9.99 -1.29
CA GLN A 94 4.78 11.04 -2.32
C GLN A 94 5.60 10.65 -3.56
N ASP A 95 6.79 10.09 -3.36
CA ASP A 95 7.65 9.65 -4.47
C ASP A 95 7.11 8.40 -5.19
N CYS A 96 6.27 7.62 -4.51
CA CYS A 96 5.63 6.41 -5.06
C CYS A 96 4.51 6.74 -6.07
N ASP A 97 4.15 8.02 -6.25
CA ASP A 97 3.22 8.49 -7.28
C ASP A 97 3.86 8.49 -8.68
N TRP A 98 4.52 7.38 -9.01
CA TRP A 98 5.04 7.11 -10.35
C TRP A 98 3.86 6.98 -11.31
N PRO A 99 3.88 7.66 -12.48
CA PRO A 99 2.73 7.75 -13.35
C PRO A 99 2.31 6.37 -13.84
N ILE A 100 1.10 5.98 -13.43
CA ILE A 100 0.37 4.82 -13.94
C ILE A 100 0.11 5.06 -15.43
N GLY A 101 1.07 4.70 -16.30
CA GLY A 101 0.91 4.91 -17.74
C GLY A 101 2.14 4.93 -18.64
N LYS A 102 3.37 4.69 -18.16
CA LYS A 102 4.54 4.54 -19.05
C LYS A 102 5.28 3.25 -18.73
N GLY A 103 4.91 2.18 -19.43
CA GLY A 103 5.78 1.00 -19.53
C GLY A 103 7.12 1.39 -20.14
N SER A 104 8.20 1.04 -19.46
CA SER A 104 9.47 0.65 -20.07
C SER A 104 10.29 -0.08 -19.00
N PHE A 105 10.46 -1.38 -19.20
CA PHE A 105 11.47 -2.18 -18.54
C PHE A 105 12.84 -1.53 -18.82
N GLY A 106 13.32 -0.73 -17.88
CA GLY A 106 14.72 -0.31 -17.81
C GLY A 106 15.47 -1.34 -16.98
N SER A 107 16.09 -2.30 -17.66
CA SER A 107 17.07 -3.21 -17.06
C SER A 107 18.21 -2.39 -16.45
N MET A 108 18.23 -2.26 -15.12
CA MET A 108 19.38 -1.72 -14.41
C MET A 108 20.34 -2.87 -14.11
N GLN A 109 21.25 -3.10 -15.06
CA GLN A 109 22.47 -3.86 -14.78
C GLN A 109 23.30 -3.01 -13.82
N TYR A 110 23.61 -3.55 -12.64
CA TYR A 110 24.66 -3.01 -11.80
C TYR A 110 25.99 -3.59 -12.31
N ALA A 111 26.92 -2.67 -12.61
CA ALA A 111 28.34 -2.97 -12.81
C ALA A 111 29.03 -3.22 -11.46
#